data_AF-A0A9Q0NGH8-F1
#
_entry.id   AF-A0A9Q0NGH8-F1
#
_cell.length_a   1.000
_cell.length_b   1.000
_cell.length_c   1.000
_cell.angle_alpha   90.00
_cell.angle_beta   90.00
_cell.angle_gamma   90.00
#
_symmetry.space_group_name_H-M   'P 1'
#
loop_
_entity.id
_entity.type
_entity.pdbx_description
1 polymer ?
#
loop_
_entity_poly.entity_id
_entity_poly.type
_entity_poly.pdbx_seq_one_letter_code
_entity_poly.pdbx_strand_id
1 'polypeptide(L)'
;MESYPVLKLGVLVFKQLSQPISNVIKDRAKKSFLFRQYVAMPPAQLYNWLEIKMRMWSLNLGKPTTIPQLNEAMAIELGAKLLGEIILFLVPAAVITFEYFRQAQKESKKEEELLLEKQELVNTVNEIALQLERQDIQIRRLKKTLAALNSTIWFRYNKIGSDEEPPLKLGKLSVPVH
;
A
#
# COMPACT_ATOMS: atom_id res chain seq x y z
N MET A 1 15.67 20.32 1.30
CA MET A 1 14.98 20.89 0.13
C MET A 1 15.68 20.40 -1.15
N GLU A 2 15.49 19.17 -1.62
CA GLU A 2 16.20 18.65 -2.81
C GLU A 2 15.38 17.68 -3.69
N SER A 3 14.14 18.01 -4.03
CA SER A 3 13.33 17.19 -4.96
C SER A 3 13.13 17.80 -6.36
N TYR A 4 13.87 18.86 -6.69
CA TYR A 4 13.75 19.54 -7.98
C TYR A 4 14.23 18.73 -9.21
N PRO A 5 15.22 17.80 -9.15
CA PRO A 5 15.68 17.09 -10.33
C PRO A 5 14.63 16.13 -10.91
N VAL A 6 13.99 15.32 -10.05
CA VAL A 6 13.03 14.29 -10.50
C VAL A 6 11.75 14.93 -11.06
N LEU A 7 11.24 15.97 -10.40
CA LEU A 7 10.08 16.72 -10.91
C LEU A 7 10.37 17.40 -12.25
N LYS A 8 11.55 18.02 -12.40
CA LYS A 8 11.96 18.64 -13.67
C LYS A 8 12.11 17.61 -14.79
N LEU A 9 12.68 16.44 -14.50
CA LEU A 9 12.79 15.34 -15.46
C LEU A 9 11.41 14.82 -15.88
N GLY A 10 10.49 14.64 -14.94
CA GLY A 10 9.11 14.24 -15.24
C GLY A 10 8.39 15.23 -16.14
N VAL A 11 8.52 16.54 -15.86
CA VAL A 11 7.95 17.60 -16.70
C VAL A 11 8.59 17.64 -18.10
N LEU A 12 9.90 17.39 -18.20
CA LEU A 12 10.61 17.32 -19.49
C LEU A 12 10.13 16.15 -20.32
N VAL A 13 10.10 14.94 -19.76
CA VAL A 13 9.60 13.73 -20.43
C VAL A 13 8.16 13.91 -20.87
N PHE A 14 7.32 14.49 -20.01
CA PHE A 14 5.93 14.80 -20.34
C PHE A 14 5.82 15.74 -21.55
N LYS A 15 6.62 16.81 -21.56
CA LYS A 15 6.68 17.77 -22.69
C LYS A 15 7.20 17.10 -23.97
N GLN A 16 8.18 16.21 -23.85
CA GLN A 16 8.75 15.46 -24.98
C GLN A 16 7.78 14.45 -25.57
N LEU A 17 6.91 13.83 -24.77
CA LEU A 17 5.91 12.86 -25.25
C LEU A 17 4.64 13.54 -25.78
N SER A 18 4.29 14.70 -25.22
CA SER A 18 3.12 15.47 -25.66
C SER A 18 3.23 15.93 -27.12
N GLN A 19 4.41 16.40 -27.54
CA GLN A 19 4.63 16.85 -28.93
C GLN A 19 4.44 15.77 -30.02
N PRO A 20 5.11 14.60 -29.97
CA PRO A 20 4.95 13.57 -30.99
C PRO A 20 3.53 13.00 -31.02
N ILE A 21 2.90 12.81 -29.85
CA ILE A 21 1.50 12.34 -29.77
C ILE A 21 0.56 13.38 -30.39
N SER A 22 0.73 14.66 -30.07
CA SER A 22 -0.04 15.74 -30.68
C SER A 22 0.14 15.76 -32.19
N ASN A 23 1.35 15.54 -32.71
CA ASN A 23 1.61 15.53 -34.15
C ASN A 23 0.94 14.34 -34.86
N VAL A 24 0.99 13.15 -34.27
CA VAL A 24 0.27 11.96 -34.78
C VAL A 24 -1.24 12.19 -34.79
N ILE A 25 -1.76 12.83 -33.73
CA ILE A 25 -3.17 13.20 -33.64
C ILE A 25 -3.52 14.27 -34.67
N LYS A 26 -2.68 15.29 -34.91
CA LYS A 26 -2.86 16.30 -35.97
C LYS A 26 -2.94 15.66 -37.35
N ASP A 27 -2.04 14.73 -37.67
CA ASP A 27 -2.00 14.07 -38.97
C ASP A 27 -3.20 13.15 -39.20
N ARG A 28 -3.74 12.54 -38.13
CA ARG A 28 -5.01 11.81 -38.16
C ARG A 28 -6.22 12.74 -38.21
N ALA A 29 -6.19 13.86 -37.51
CA ALA A 29 -7.27 14.85 -37.45
C ALA A 29 -7.50 15.54 -38.80
N LYS A 30 -6.43 15.81 -39.56
CA LYS A 30 -6.52 16.33 -40.94
C LYS A 30 -7.28 15.37 -41.88
N LYS A 31 -7.28 14.06 -41.59
CA LYS A 31 -7.96 13.03 -42.39
C LYS A 31 -9.39 12.72 -41.89
N SER A 32 -9.77 13.13 -40.68
CA SER A 32 -11.04 12.71 -40.05
C SER A 32 -11.98 13.90 -39.80
N PHE A 33 -13.21 13.82 -40.32
CA PHE A 33 -14.26 14.82 -40.13
C PHE A 33 -14.69 14.99 -38.66
N LEU A 34 -14.65 13.91 -37.88
CA LEU A 34 -15.03 13.92 -36.46
C LEU A 34 -14.16 14.85 -35.62
N PHE A 35 -12.86 14.93 -35.92
CA PHE A 35 -11.95 15.80 -35.18
C PHE A 35 -12.15 17.29 -35.49
N ARG A 36 -12.49 17.60 -36.75
CA ARG A 36 -12.92 18.95 -37.19
C ARG A 36 -14.18 19.40 -36.46
N GLN A 37 -15.15 18.49 -36.30
CA GLN A 37 -16.45 18.82 -35.70
C GLN A 37 -16.45 18.83 -34.17
N TYR A 38 -15.80 17.85 -33.51
CA TYR A 38 -15.92 17.67 -32.06
C TYR A 38 -14.82 18.33 -31.24
N VAL A 39 -13.67 18.65 -31.85
CA VAL A 39 -12.49 19.16 -31.12
C VAL A 39 -12.12 20.57 -31.57
N ALA A 40 -12.19 20.86 -32.87
CA ALA A 40 -11.86 22.17 -33.43
C ALA A 40 -13.03 23.18 -33.36
N MET A 41 -14.28 22.75 -33.59
CA MET A 41 -15.44 23.66 -33.55
C MET A 41 -15.84 24.18 -32.16
N PRO A 42 -15.79 23.41 -31.05
CA PRO A 42 -16.28 23.91 -29.76
C PRO A 42 -15.52 25.14 -29.24
N PRO A 43 -14.17 25.18 -29.22
CA PRO A 43 -13.43 26.37 -28.79
C PRO A 43 -13.62 27.55 -29.74
N ALA A 44 -13.67 27.28 -31.05
CA ALA A 44 -13.87 28.29 -32.08
C ALA A 44 -15.26 28.95 -31.97
N GLN A 45 -16.31 28.15 -31.71
CA GLN A 45 -17.66 28.65 -31.47
C GLN A 45 -17.75 29.43 -30.15
N LEU A 46 -17.07 28.98 -29.10
CA LEU A 46 -17.03 29.67 -27.80
C LEU A 46 -16.34 31.04 -27.89
N TYR A 47 -15.20 31.10 -28.60
CA TYR A 47 -14.46 32.35 -28.79
C TYR A 47 -15.27 33.35 -29.61
N ASN A 48 -15.86 32.92 -30.72
CA ASN A 48 -16.75 33.78 -31.49
C ASN A 48 -17.97 34.20 -30.67
N TRP A 49 -18.58 33.29 -29.91
CA TRP A 49 -19.72 33.61 -29.05
C TRP A 49 -19.38 34.65 -27.99
N LEU A 50 -18.23 34.51 -27.31
CA LEU A 50 -17.76 35.48 -26.32
C LEU A 50 -17.34 36.81 -26.95
N GLU A 51 -16.53 36.79 -28.01
CA GLU A 51 -16.01 37.99 -28.67
C GLU A 51 -17.15 38.82 -29.26
N ILE A 52 -18.09 38.17 -29.94
CA ILE A 52 -19.26 38.84 -30.53
C ILE A 52 -20.15 39.37 -29.41
N LYS A 53 -20.45 38.58 -28.38
CA LYS A 53 -21.34 39.03 -27.28
C LYS A 53 -20.72 40.19 -26.48
N MET A 54 -19.41 40.20 -26.29
CA MET A 54 -18.66 41.28 -25.65
C MET A 54 -18.61 42.55 -26.50
N ARG A 55 -18.29 42.45 -27.80
CA ARG A 55 -18.31 43.60 -28.72
C ARG A 55 -19.71 44.22 -28.82
N MET A 56 -20.74 43.39 -28.88
CA MET A 56 -22.13 43.83 -29.00
C MET A 56 -22.64 44.47 -27.71
N TRP A 57 -22.26 43.92 -26.55
CA TRP A 57 -22.56 44.53 -25.25
C TRP A 57 -21.80 45.85 -25.06
N SER A 58 -20.52 45.91 -25.45
CA SER A 58 -19.68 47.10 -25.29
C SER A 58 -20.04 48.25 -26.23
N LEU A 59 -20.56 47.97 -27.43
CA LEU A 59 -20.88 48.99 -28.45
C LEU A 59 -22.37 49.31 -28.53
N ASN A 60 -23.21 48.65 -27.71
CA ASN A 60 -24.67 48.81 -27.66
C ASN A 60 -25.39 48.66 -29.03
N LEU A 61 -24.73 47.99 -29.98
CA LEU A 61 -25.26 47.65 -31.30
C LEU A 61 -26.06 46.35 -31.20
N GLY A 62 -27.27 46.33 -31.73
CA GLY A 62 -28.11 45.13 -31.79
C GLY A 62 -27.65 44.10 -32.84
N LYS A 63 -28.01 42.83 -32.62
CA LYS A 63 -27.74 41.55 -33.35
C LYS A 63 -26.54 41.45 -34.34
N PRO A 64 -25.64 40.47 -34.14
CA PRO A 64 -24.36 40.41 -34.83
C PRO A 64 -24.50 39.88 -36.27
N THR A 65 -23.92 40.59 -37.24
CA THR A 65 -24.24 40.38 -38.66
C THR A 65 -23.21 39.55 -39.45
N THR A 66 -21.98 39.35 -38.99
CA THR A 66 -21.04 38.52 -39.77
C THR A 66 -19.96 37.93 -38.88
N ILE A 67 -19.94 36.60 -38.83
CA ILE A 67 -19.02 35.78 -38.07
C ILE A 67 -17.87 35.42 -39.00
N PRO A 68 -16.67 36.03 -38.90
CA PRO A 68 -15.53 35.59 -39.68
C PRO A 68 -15.10 34.21 -39.17
N GLN A 69 -15.16 33.22 -40.05
CA GLN A 69 -14.68 31.87 -39.77
C GLN A 69 -13.15 31.89 -39.76
N LEU A 70 -12.53 32.19 -38.62
CA LEU A 70 -11.07 32.21 -38.52
C LEU A 70 -10.51 30.86 -38.08
N ASN A 71 -9.78 30.28 -39.04
CA ASN A 71 -8.66 29.34 -38.94
C ASN A 71 -8.94 27.95 -38.34
N GLU A 72 -9.66 27.13 -39.11
CA GLU A 72 -9.82 25.69 -38.87
C GLU A 72 -8.49 24.97 -38.56
N ALA A 73 -7.39 25.39 -39.20
CA ALA A 73 -6.08 24.76 -38.99
C ALA A 73 -5.55 24.99 -37.56
N MET A 74 -5.76 26.18 -37.00
CA MET A 74 -5.36 26.52 -35.63
C MET A 74 -6.21 25.76 -34.59
N ALA A 75 -7.51 25.60 -34.85
CA ALA A 75 -8.40 24.85 -33.97
C ALA A 75 -8.06 23.34 -33.96
N ILE A 76 -7.65 22.78 -35.10
CA ILE A 76 -7.14 21.41 -35.20
C ILE A 76 -5.83 21.24 -34.41
N GLU A 77 -4.92 22.21 -34.50
CA GLU A 77 -3.65 22.18 -33.78
C GLU A 77 -3.84 22.24 -32.26
N LEU A 78 -4.68 23.15 -31.77
CA LEU A 78 -5.00 23.27 -30.35
C LEU A 78 -5.70 22.03 -29.82
N GLY A 79 -6.68 21.54 -30.57
CA GLY A 79 -7.46 20.35 -30.23
C GLY A 79 -6.62 19.08 -30.13
N ALA A 80 -5.70 18.89 -31.08
CA ALA A 80 -4.80 17.75 -31.08
C ALA A 80 -3.82 17.79 -29.90
N LYS A 81 -3.33 18.99 -29.55
CA LYS A 81 -2.48 19.18 -28.37
C LYS A 81 -3.21 18.84 -27.08
N LEU A 82 -4.42 19.36 -26.91
CA LEU A 82 -5.25 19.13 -25.74
C LEU A 82 -5.62 17.64 -25.59
N LEU A 83 -5.99 16.97 -26.68
CA LEU A 83 -6.27 15.52 -26.64
C LEU A 83 -5.03 14.68 -26.36
N GLY A 84 -3.86 15.06 -26.88
CA GLY A 84 -2.59 14.40 -26.55
C GLY A 84 -2.25 14.50 -25.07
N GLU A 85 -2.45 15.68 -24.46
CA GLU A 85 -2.26 15.88 -23.03
C GLU A 85 -3.26 15.06 -22.19
N ILE A 86 -4.54 15.04 -22.56
CA ILE A 86 -5.56 14.24 -21.85
C ILE A 86 -5.22 12.75 -21.88
N ILE A 87 -4.85 12.20 -23.04
CA ILE A 87 -4.52 10.77 -23.17
C ILE A 87 -3.29 10.43 -22.31
N LEU A 88 -2.27 11.29 -22.31
CA LEU A 88 -1.06 11.11 -21.52
C LEU A 88 -1.29 11.19 -20.00
N PHE A 89 -2.28 11.95 -19.55
CA PHE A 89 -2.65 11.97 -18.13
C PHE A 89 -3.59 10.83 -17.75
N LEU A 90 -4.64 10.61 -18.55
CA LEU A 90 -5.73 9.70 -18.21
C LEU A 90 -5.30 8.23 -18.28
N VAL A 91 -4.54 7.84 -19.30
CA VAL A 91 -4.15 6.43 -19.50
C VAL A 91 -3.24 5.93 -18.37
N PRO A 92 -2.13 6.62 -18.03
CA PRO A 92 -1.30 6.19 -16.90
C PRO A 92 -2.02 6.28 -15.56
N ALA A 93 -2.82 7.33 -15.33
CA ALA A 93 -3.60 7.46 -14.09
C ALA A 93 -4.60 6.30 -13.93
N ALA A 94 -5.29 5.92 -15.00
CA ALA A 94 -6.21 4.78 -15.00
C ALA A 94 -5.47 3.46 -14.73
N VAL A 95 -4.31 3.23 -15.37
CA VAL A 95 -3.50 2.02 -15.14
C VAL A 95 -3.02 1.94 -13.69
N ILE A 96 -2.46 3.01 -13.13
CA ILE A 96 -1.99 3.05 -11.74
C ILE A 96 -3.15 2.81 -10.78
N THR A 97 -4.30 3.45 -11.02
CA THR A 97 -5.49 3.29 -10.18
C THR A 97 -6.01 1.85 -10.23
N PHE A 98 -6.03 1.25 -11.42
CA PHE A 98 -6.43 -0.14 -11.60
C PHE A 98 -5.46 -1.10 -10.89
N GLU A 99 -4.16 -0.89 -11.00
CA GLU A 99 -3.17 -1.69 -10.28
C GLU A 99 -3.29 -1.53 -8.77
N TYR A 100 -3.52 -0.31 -8.29
CA TYR A 100 -3.75 -0.04 -6.87
C TYR A 100 -4.95 -0.80 -6.34
N PHE A 101 -6.11 -0.74 -7.02
CA PHE A 101 -7.29 -1.52 -6.63
C PHE A 101 -7.01 -3.03 -6.63
N ARG A 102 -6.24 -3.52 -7.61
CA ARG A 102 -5.83 -4.93 -7.68
C ARG A 102 -4.89 -5.31 -6.53
N GLN A 103 -3.99 -4.41 -6.12
CA GLN A 103 -3.04 -4.64 -5.04
C GLN A 103 -3.72 -4.56 -3.66
N ALA A 104 -4.61 -3.61 -3.44
CA ALA A 104 -5.36 -3.47 -2.19
C ALA A 104 -6.14 -4.76 -1.83
N GLN A 105 -6.74 -5.40 -2.83
CA GLN A 105 -7.41 -6.71 -2.68
C GLN A 105 -6.45 -7.83 -2.25
N LYS A 106 -5.17 -7.77 -2.66
CA LYS A 106 -4.16 -8.76 -2.28
C LYS A 106 -3.57 -8.46 -0.90
N GLU A 107 -3.44 -7.19 -0.56
CA GLU A 107 -2.86 -6.75 0.72
C GLU A 107 -3.76 -7.13 1.88
N SER A 108 -5.08 -6.91 1.78
CA SER A 108 -6.05 -7.35 2.80
C SER A 108 -5.98 -8.86 3.09
N LYS A 109 -5.81 -9.70 2.07
CA LYS A 109 -5.65 -11.15 2.26
C LYS A 109 -4.33 -11.51 2.96
N LYS A 110 -3.24 -10.83 2.60
CA LYS A 110 -1.94 -11.02 3.26
C LYS A 110 -1.98 -10.57 4.71
N GLU A 111 -2.68 -9.47 5.01
CA GLU A 111 -2.86 -9.01 6.39
C GLU A 111 -3.65 -10.03 7.21
N GLU A 112 -4.73 -10.60 6.65
CA GLU A 112 -5.48 -11.68 7.30
C GLU A 112 -4.61 -12.91 7.57
N GLU A 113 -3.84 -13.36 6.58
CA GLU A 113 -2.89 -14.49 6.73
C GLU A 113 -1.84 -14.23 7.81
N LEU A 114 -1.24 -13.02 7.83
CA LEU A 114 -0.27 -12.62 8.85
C LEU A 114 -0.87 -12.55 10.25
N LEU A 115 -2.13 -12.09 10.37
CA LEU A 115 -2.83 -12.05 11.65
C LEU A 115 -3.11 -13.47 12.17
N LEU A 116 -3.49 -14.40 11.29
CA LEU A 116 -3.68 -15.81 11.65
C LEU A 116 -2.37 -16.45 12.10
N GLU A 117 -1.27 -16.25 11.37
CA GLU A 117 0.05 -16.76 11.73
C GLU A 117 0.51 -16.22 13.10
N LYS A 118 0.29 -14.93 13.35
CA LYS A 118 0.58 -14.32 14.64
C LYS A 118 -0.25 -14.92 15.78
N GLN A 119 -1.53 -15.20 15.54
CA GLN A 119 -2.40 -15.84 16.53
C GLN A 119 -1.93 -17.25 16.83
N GLU A 120 -1.55 -18.02 15.82
CA GLU A 120 -1.01 -19.37 15.97
C GLU A 120 0.27 -19.35 16.82
N LEU A 121 1.21 -18.46 16.51
CA LEU A 121 2.43 -18.26 17.31
C LEU A 121 2.13 -17.95 18.78
N VAL A 122 1.19 -17.05 19.07
CA VAL A 122 0.78 -16.72 20.44
C VAL A 122 0.17 -17.93 21.14
N ASN A 123 -0.65 -18.71 20.44
CA ASN A 123 -1.24 -19.93 20.99
C ASN A 123 -0.17 -20.99 21.33
N THR A 124 0.81 -21.18 20.43
CA THR A 124 1.94 -22.09 20.68
C THR A 124 2.76 -21.65 21.88
N VAL A 125 3.05 -20.35 22.01
CA VAL A 125 3.77 -19.81 23.19
C VAL A 125 2.99 -20.06 24.48
N ASN A 126 1.68 -19.81 24.47
CA ASN A 126 0.82 -20.07 25.63
C ASN A 126 0.79 -21.56 26.00
N GLU A 127 0.71 -22.45 24.99
CA GLU A 127 0.74 -23.88 25.22
C GLU A 127 2.06 -24.33 25.87
N ILE A 128 3.19 -23.85 25.34
CA ILE A 128 4.52 -24.12 25.91
C ILE A 128 4.60 -23.61 27.35
N ALA A 129 4.09 -22.40 27.64
CA ALA A 129 4.07 -21.86 29.00
C ALA A 129 3.25 -22.75 29.96
N LEU A 130 2.09 -23.25 29.52
CA LEU A 130 1.28 -24.19 30.31
C LEU A 130 1.98 -25.54 30.51
N GLN A 131 2.71 -26.03 29.50
CA GLN A 131 3.52 -27.24 29.64
C GLN A 131 4.65 -27.04 30.66
N LEU A 132 5.31 -25.88 30.66
CA LEU A 132 6.35 -25.53 31.63
C LEU A 132 5.80 -25.53 33.06
N GLU A 133 4.65 -24.89 33.29
CA GLU A 133 4.00 -24.86 34.60
C GLU A 133 3.64 -26.28 35.10
N ARG A 134 3.14 -27.13 34.20
CA ARG A 134 2.87 -28.54 34.52
C ARG A 134 4.14 -29.29 34.93
N GLN A 135 5.25 -29.07 34.23
CA GLN A 135 6.54 -29.68 34.58
C GLN A 135 7.04 -29.20 35.94
N ASP A 136 6.90 -27.91 36.26
CA ASP A 136 7.26 -27.37 37.57
C ASP A 136 6.49 -28.02 38.72
N ILE A 137 5.18 -28.24 38.53
CA ILE A 137 4.35 -28.95 39.51
C ILE A 137 4.83 -30.38 39.68
N GLN A 138 5.16 -31.09 38.59
CA GLN A 138 5.68 -32.45 38.66
C GLN A 138 7.02 -32.51 39.40
N ILE A 139 7.95 -31.59 39.10
CA ILE A 139 9.25 -31.49 39.79
C ILE A 139 9.04 -31.23 41.29
N ARG A 140 8.14 -30.32 41.66
CA ARG A 140 7.81 -30.04 43.08
C ARG A 140 7.23 -31.26 43.78
N ARG A 141 6.36 -32.03 43.10
CA ARG A 141 5.82 -33.29 43.64
C ARG A 141 6.91 -34.34 43.86
N LEU A 142 7.80 -34.53 42.88
CA LEU A 142 8.93 -35.44 42.99
C LEU A 142 9.89 -35.04 44.12
N LYS A 143 10.19 -33.75 44.29
CA LYS A 143 11.00 -33.28 45.42
C LYS A 143 10.34 -33.60 46.77
N LYS A 144 9.02 -33.43 46.89
CA LYS A 144 8.28 -33.78 48.11
C LYS A 144 8.29 -35.29 48.40
N THR A 145 8.09 -36.13 47.39
CA THR A 145 8.13 -37.59 47.57
C THR A 145 9.53 -38.07 47.94
N LEU A 146 10.58 -37.52 47.33
CA LEU A 146 11.97 -37.80 47.70
C LEU A 146 12.27 -37.39 49.15
N ALA A 147 11.82 -36.21 49.58
CA ALA A 147 11.99 -35.76 50.96
C ALA A 147 11.26 -36.66 51.98
N ALA A 148 10.04 -37.09 51.66
CA ALA A 148 9.26 -38.01 52.50
C ALA A 148 9.85 -39.42 52.54
N LEU A 149 10.39 -39.91 51.42
CA LEU A 149 11.09 -41.19 51.36
C LEU A 149 12.37 -41.13 52.21
N ASN A 150 13.16 -40.07 52.06
CA ASN A 150 14.39 -39.87 52.83
C ASN A 150 14.12 -39.80 54.34
N SER A 151 13.08 -39.07 54.76
CA SER A 151 12.71 -39.04 56.18
C SER A 151 12.31 -40.43 56.68
N THR A 152 11.49 -41.16 55.92
CA THR A 152 11.07 -42.54 56.25
C THR A 152 12.27 -43.49 56.37
N ILE A 153 13.23 -43.40 55.45
CA ILE A 153 14.47 -44.18 55.49
C ILE A 153 15.30 -43.80 56.73
N TRP A 154 15.45 -42.50 57.02
CA TRP A 154 16.17 -42.03 58.20
C TRP A 154 15.54 -42.54 59.50
N PHE A 155 14.22 -42.44 59.65
CA PHE A 155 13.50 -42.97 60.81
C PHE A 155 13.67 -44.50 60.92
N ARG A 156 13.65 -45.21 59.79
CA ARG A 156 13.81 -46.67 59.76
C ARG A 156 15.24 -47.09 60.10
N TYR A 157 16.25 -46.39 59.59
CA TYR A 157 17.66 -46.61 59.91
C TYR A 157 17.95 -46.37 61.40
N ASN A 158 17.48 -45.24 61.96
CA ASN A 158 17.64 -44.90 63.37
C ASN A 158 16.93 -45.88 64.32
N LYS A 159 15.94 -46.63 63.80
CA LYS A 159 15.22 -47.67 64.54
C LYS A 159 15.87 -49.07 64.42
N ILE A 160 16.71 -49.31 63.40
CA ILE A 160 17.22 -50.66 63.06
C ILE A 160 18.68 -50.87 63.51
N GLY A 161 19.52 -49.85 63.66
CA GLY A 161 20.90 -50.11 64.07
C GLY A 161 21.72 -48.89 64.40
N SER A 162 22.31 -48.93 65.58
CA SER A 162 23.29 -48.01 66.14
C SER A 162 24.74 -48.46 65.85
N ASP A 163 25.07 -49.02 64.67
CA ASP A 163 26.43 -49.56 64.41
C ASP A 163 26.98 -49.56 62.95
N GLU A 164 26.38 -48.95 61.92
CA GLU A 164 27.03 -48.84 60.59
C GLU A 164 26.87 -47.44 59.97
N GLU A 165 27.92 -46.86 59.37
CA GLU A 165 27.99 -45.48 58.87
C GLU A 165 26.80 -45.00 58.00
N PRO A 166 26.42 -43.71 58.06
CA PRO A 166 25.20 -43.20 57.42
C PRO A 166 25.28 -43.25 55.87
N PRO A 167 24.15 -43.54 55.17
CA PRO A 167 24.16 -43.58 53.72
C PRO A 167 24.40 -42.19 53.13
N LEU A 168 25.24 -42.18 52.09
CA LEU A 168 25.63 -41.07 51.20
C LEU A 168 24.81 -39.78 51.37
N LYS A 169 25.46 -38.75 51.90
CA LYS A 169 24.96 -37.37 51.81
C LYS A 169 24.88 -37.00 50.33
N LEU A 170 23.69 -37.08 49.74
CA LEU A 170 23.40 -36.43 48.47
C LEU A 170 23.73 -34.95 48.64
N GLY A 171 24.87 -34.56 48.07
CA GLY A 171 25.39 -33.21 48.09
C GLY A 171 24.27 -32.25 47.70
N LYS A 172 24.13 -31.17 48.47
CA LYS A 172 23.16 -30.10 48.20
C LYS A 172 23.29 -29.70 46.73
N LEU A 173 22.39 -30.18 45.88
CA LEU A 173 22.25 -29.70 44.51
C LEU A 173 21.65 -28.30 44.62
N SER A 174 22.57 -27.32 44.75
CA SER A 174 22.27 -25.91 44.56
C SER A 174 21.84 -25.76 43.10
N VAL A 175 20.53 -25.70 42.89
CA VAL A 175 19.98 -25.33 41.58
C VAL A 175 20.01 -23.80 41.54
N PRO A 176 20.86 -23.17 40.72
CA PRO A 176 20.82 -21.73 40.55
C PRO A 176 19.49 -21.35 39.91
N VAL A 177 18.73 -20.50 40.60
CA VAL A 177 17.59 -19.80 40.02
C VAL A 177 18.18 -18.56 39.33
N HIS A 178 18.20 -18.55 38.01
CA HIS A 178 18.39 -17.35 37.20
C HIS A 178 17.04 -16.88 36.68
#